data_AF-A0A7Y5SD28-F1
#
_entry.id   AF-A0A7Y5SD28-F1
#
_cell.length_a   1.000
_cell.length_b   1.000
_cell.length_c   1.000
_cell.angle_alpha   90.00
_cell.angle_beta   90.00
_cell.angle_gamma   90.00
#
_symmetry.space_group_name_H-M   'P 1'
#
loop_
_entity.id
_entity.type
_entity.pdbx_description
1 polymer ?
#
loop_
_entity_poly.entity_id
_entity_poly.type
_entity_poly.pdbx_seq_one_letter_code
_entity_poly.pdbx_strand_id
1 'polypeptide(L)'
;MAETPQSHVDPAALPKEERLARMRHSAAHVLAEAMLDLFPDAELGIGPPIDTGFYYDFRLPRALVPEDLSWLEERMRKSLAARHPFVMASLTKAEAARRWANQPFKLDLLADLEEGAVTQCTHAAFTDLCRGGHVAHTGEIPASFKLTSIAGAYWRGSEKNPQLQRVYGALFETAEELEAYERQL
;
A
#
# COMPACT_ATOMS: atom_id res chain seq x y z
N MET A 1 5.37 -11.97 -26.31
CA MET A 1 6.37 -11.56 -25.30
C MET A 1 5.71 -10.45 -24.50
N ALA A 2 5.33 -10.70 -23.25
CA ALA A 2 4.72 -9.66 -22.42
C ALA A 2 5.80 -8.61 -22.15
N GLU A 3 5.54 -7.37 -22.55
CA GLU A 3 6.42 -6.24 -22.25
C GLU A 3 6.58 -6.15 -20.74
N THR A 4 7.83 -6.15 -20.26
CA THR A 4 8.15 -5.82 -18.88
C THR A 4 7.56 -4.44 -18.58
N PRO A 5 6.68 -4.26 -17.58
CA PRO A 5 6.13 -2.94 -17.28
C PRO A 5 7.30 -1.99 -16.96
N GLN A 6 7.50 -0.97 -17.81
CA GLN A 6 8.61 -0.02 -17.69
C GLN A 6 8.55 0.69 -16.33
N SER A 7 9.58 0.49 -15.50
CA SER A 7 9.62 0.96 -14.11
C SER A 7 10.36 2.29 -13.88
N HIS A 8 10.71 3.05 -14.92
CA HIS A 8 11.46 4.29 -14.75
C HIS A 8 10.87 5.43 -15.57
N VAL A 9 9.80 6.02 -15.04
CA VAL A 9 9.35 7.35 -15.45
C VAL A 9 10.13 8.35 -14.62
N ASP A 10 10.74 9.36 -15.25
CA ASP A 10 11.38 10.47 -14.53
C ASP A 10 10.31 11.19 -13.68
N PRO A 11 10.41 11.17 -12.34
CA PRO A 11 9.44 11.83 -11.49
C PRO A 11 9.30 13.32 -11.82
N ALA A 12 10.38 14.01 -12.23
CA ALA A 12 10.34 15.43 -12.53
C ALA A 12 9.49 15.76 -13.78
N ALA A 13 9.28 14.80 -14.67
CA ALA A 13 8.46 14.95 -15.86
C ALA A 13 6.96 14.75 -15.61
N LEU A 14 6.58 14.21 -14.45
CA LEU A 14 5.19 13.91 -14.12
C LEU A 14 4.46 15.13 -13.50
N PRO A 15 3.15 15.31 -13.78
CA PRO A 15 2.32 16.27 -13.07
C PRO A 15 2.36 16.04 -11.54
N LYS A 16 2.24 17.10 -10.74
CA LYS A 16 2.31 17.03 -9.26
C LYS A 16 1.34 15.99 -8.69
N GLU A 17 0.10 15.98 -9.16
CA GLU A 17 -0.93 15.06 -8.70
C GLU A 17 -0.56 13.59 -8.99
N GLU A 18 0.02 13.31 -10.16
CA GLU A 18 0.46 11.96 -10.50
C GLU A 18 1.64 11.51 -9.62
N ARG A 19 2.61 12.41 -9.37
CA ARG A 19 3.72 12.11 -8.45
C ARG A 19 3.21 11.78 -7.04
N LEU A 20 2.31 12.61 -6.52
CA LEU A 20 1.70 12.41 -5.21
C LEU A 20 0.91 11.10 -5.15
N ALA A 21 0.12 10.77 -6.18
CA ALA A 21 -0.61 9.51 -6.26
C ALA A 21 0.35 8.31 -6.20
N ARG A 22 1.48 8.36 -6.91
CA ARG A 22 2.50 7.31 -6.88
C ARG A 22 3.19 7.19 -5.53
N MET A 23 3.53 8.31 -4.90
CA MET A 23 4.13 8.35 -3.55
C MET A 23 3.17 7.76 -2.51
N ARG A 24 1.89 8.16 -2.54
CA ARG A 24 0.84 7.69 -1.64
C ARG A 24 0.53 6.22 -1.81
N HIS A 25 0.44 5.76 -3.06
CA HIS A 25 0.26 4.34 -3.34
C HIS A 25 1.45 3.50 -2.84
N SER A 26 2.67 3.99 -3.04
CA SER A 26 3.88 3.34 -2.54
C SER A 26 3.95 3.36 -1.01
N ALA A 27 3.48 4.43 -0.35
CA ALA A 27 3.36 4.48 1.11
C ALA A 27 2.34 3.48 1.66
N ALA A 28 1.22 3.25 0.95
CA ALA A 28 0.28 2.19 1.30
C ALA A 28 0.93 0.79 1.27
N HIS A 29 1.79 0.54 0.28
CA HIS A 29 2.57 -0.70 0.22
C HIS A 29 3.55 -0.86 1.38
N VAL A 30 4.25 0.22 1.75
CA VAL A 30 5.17 0.22 2.90
C VAL A 30 4.41 0.06 4.23
N LEU A 31 3.19 0.58 4.32
CA LEU A 31 2.30 0.31 5.47
C LEU A 31 1.91 -1.17 5.54
N ALA A 32 1.59 -1.81 4.41
CA ALA A 32 1.27 -3.23 4.37
C ALA A 32 2.50 -4.12 4.68
N GLU A 33 3.69 -3.74 4.22
CA GLU A 33 4.97 -4.35 4.64
C GLU A 33 5.11 -4.30 6.16
N ALA A 34 4.98 -3.11 6.77
CA ALA A 34 5.07 -2.93 8.21
C ALA A 34 3.99 -3.71 8.97
N MET A 35 2.77 -3.78 8.43
CA MET A 35 1.67 -4.53 9.06
C MET A 35 1.96 -6.03 9.11
N LEU A 36 2.55 -6.61 8.05
CA LEU A 36 2.93 -8.02 8.06
C LEU A 36 4.09 -8.33 9.01
N ASP A 37 4.97 -7.36 9.27
CA ASP A 37 5.99 -7.53 10.31
C ASP A 37 5.38 -7.54 11.72
N LEU A 38 4.31 -6.76 11.94
CA LEU A 38 3.59 -6.74 13.22
C LEU A 38 2.67 -7.96 13.39
N PHE A 39 1.99 -8.35 12.32
CA PHE A 39 1.04 -9.46 12.25
C PHE A 39 1.32 -10.30 10.99
N PRO A 40 2.18 -11.33 11.09
CA PRO A 40 2.55 -12.16 9.94
C PRO A 40 1.38 -12.84 9.24
N ASP A 41 0.31 -13.12 9.99
CA ASP A 41 -0.91 -13.76 9.48
C ASP A 41 -1.99 -12.74 9.06
N ALA A 42 -1.67 -11.44 9.00
CA ALA A 42 -2.63 -10.43 8.54
C ALA A 42 -3.08 -10.71 7.11
N GLU A 43 -4.37 -10.57 6.87
CA GLU A 43 -4.92 -10.68 5.53
C GLU A 43 -5.12 -9.29 4.94
N LEU A 44 -4.55 -9.09 3.75
CA LEU A 44 -4.43 -7.81 3.10
C LEU A 44 -5.63 -7.56 2.18
N GLY A 45 -6.32 -6.45 2.41
CA GLY A 45 -7.39 -5.96 1.54
C GLY A 45 -6.87 -5.06 0.42
N ILE A 46 -7.43 -3.85 0.36
CA ILE A 46 -7.08 -2.81 -0.62
C ILE A 46 -6.36 -1.64 0.04
N GLY A 47 -5.43 -1.03 -0.69
CA GLY A 47 -4.71 0.15 -0.23
C GLY A 47 -4.46 1.20 -1.32
N PRO A 48 -5.50 1.95 -1.73
CA PRO A 48 -5.36 2.97 -2.75
C PRO A 48 -4.79 4.28 -2.18
N PRO A 49 -4.17 5.11 -3.03
CA PRO A 49 -3.98 6.51 -2.73
C PRO A 49 -5.33 7.24 -2.64
N ILE A 50 -5.38 8.30 -1.85
CA ILE A 50 -6.50 9.25 -1.73
C ILE A 50 -5.96 10.69 -1.79
N ASP A 51 -6.86 11.68 -1.85
CA ASP A 51 -6.52 13.08 -2.10
C ASP A 51 -5.51 13.70 -1.11
N THR A 52 -5.52 13.25 0.14
CA THR A 52 -4.64 13.76 1.21
C THR A 52 -3.62 12.74 1.71
N GLY A 53 -3.58 11.54 1.10
CA GLY A 53 -2.75 10.47 1.62
C GLY A 53 -3.11 9.10 1.04
N PHE A 54 -3.26 8.11 1.92
CA PHE A 54 -3.56 6.74 1.55
C PHE A 54 -4.31 6.05 2.69
N TYR A 55 -4.83 4.86 2.41
CA TYR A 55 -5.23 3.93 3.45
C TYR A 55 -4.85 2.51 3.08
N TYR A 56 -4.96 1.59 4.02
CA TYR A 56 -4.92 0.16 3.73
C TYR A 56 -5.88 -0.60 4.66
N ASP A 57 -6.63 -1.55 4.10
CA ASP A 57 -7.57 -2.40 4.83
C ASP A 57 -6.94 -3.74 5.23
N PHE A 58 -7.14 -4.15 6.48
CA PHE A 58 -6.58 -5.37 7.04
C PHE A 58 -7.61 -6.20 7.81
N ARG A 59 -7.57 -7.52 7.66
CA ARG A 59 -8.14 -8.44 8.66
C ARG A 59 -7.03 -8.90 9.58
N LEU A 60 -7.19 -8.63 10.87
CA LEU A 60 -6.16 -8.81 11.89
C LEU A 60 -6.67 -9.71 13.02
N PRO A 61 -5.77 -10.39 13.76
CA PRO A 61 -6.16 -11.25 14.88
C PRO A 61 -6.70 -10.47 16.09
N ARG A 62 -6.42 -9.16 16.17
CA ARG A 62 -6.95 -8.26 17.20
C ARG A 62 -7.19 -6.85 16.63
N ALA A 63 -7.94 -6.05 17.38
CA ALA A 63 -8.05 -4.63 17.11
C ALA A 63 -6.68 -3.93 17.24
N LEU A 64 -6.41 -2.97 16.36
CA LEU A 64 -5.28 -2.05 16.47
C LEU A 64 -5.52 -1.07 17.63
N VAL A 65 -4.44 -0.71 18.30
CA VAL A 65 -4.38 0.32 19.32
C VAL A 65 -3.47 1.47 18.88
N PRO A 66 -3.56 2.67 19.48
CA PRO A 66 -2.73 3.81 19.09
C PRO A 66 -1.21 3.54 19.09
N GLU A 67 -0.75 2.67 20.00
CA GLU A 67 0.65 2.25 20.09
C GLU A 67 1.10 1.46 18.84
N ASP A 68 0.20 0.71 18.21
CA ASP A 68 0.50 0.01 16.96
C ASP A 68 0.77 1.00 15.83
N LEU A 69 0.04 2.12 15.76
CA LEU A 69 0.29 3.16 14.75
C LEU A 69 1.69 3.75 14.91
N SER A 70 2.11 4.04 16.15
CA SER A 70 3.44 4.56 16.44
C SER A 70 4.54 3.56 16.02
N TRP A 71 4.32 2.27 16.29
CA TRP A 71 5.24 1.21 15.88
C TRP A 71 5.30 1.06 14.35
N LEU A 72 4.14 1.04 13.68
CA LEU A 72 4.05 0.94 12.21
C LEU A 72 4.78 2.11 11.56
N GLU A 73 4.56 3.32 12.06
CA GLU A 73 5.23 4.53 11.63
C GLU A 73 6.76 4.46 11.72
N GLU A 74 7.29 3.95 12.83
CA GLU A 74 8.73 3.75 12.97
C GLU A 74 9.25 2.71 11.96
N ARG A 75 8.50 1.61 11.77
CA ARG A 75 8.86 0.55 10.83
C ARG A 75 8.80 1.02 9.37
N MET A 76 7.83 1.86 9.02
CA MET A 76 7.73 2.50 7.70
C MET A 76 8.93 3.42 7.46
N ARG A 77 9.33 4.25 8.43
CA ARG A 77 10.52 5.11 8.31
C ARG A 77 11.80 4.31 8.09
N LYS A 78 11.93 3.14 8.74
CA LYS A 78 13.05 2.20 8.48
C LYS A 78 13.05 1.69 7.03
N SER A 79 11.88 1.35 6.48
CA SER A 79 11.75 0.91 5.08
C SER A 79 12.12 2.03 4.09
N LEU A 80 11.68 3.26 4.34
CA LEU A 80 12.07 4.44 3.54
C LEU A 80 13.59 4.64 3.53
N ALA A 81 14.22 4.60 4.71
CA ALA A 81 15.67 4.76 4.84
C ALA A 81 16.47 3.66 4.13
N ALA A 82 15.92 2.45 4.02
CA ALA A 82 16.55 1.32 3.35
C ALA A 82 16.51 1.38 1.81
N ARG A 83 15.67 2.25 1.22
CA ARG A 83 15.60 2.51 -0.25
C ARG A 83 15.39 1.24 -1.08
N HIS A 84 14.50 0.36 -0.64
CA HIS A 84 14.17 -0.87 -1.36
C HIS A 84 13.52 -0.55 -2.71
N PRO A 85 14.00 -1.13 -3.83
CA PRO A 85 13.41 -0.90 -5.14
C PRO A 85 12.02 -1.53 -5.23
N PHE A 86 11.10 -0.87 -5.93
CA PHE A 86 9.81 -1.45 -6.33
C PHE A 86 9.98 -2.16 -7.66
N VAL A 87 9.76 -3.47 -7.68
CA VAL A 87 9.95 -4.32 -8.85
C VAL A 87 8.62 -4.89 -9.29
N MET A 88 8.22 -4.59 -10.53
CA MET A 88 7.00 -5.11 -11.13
C MET A 88 7.28 -6.44 -11.86
N ALA A 89 6.35 -7.38 -11.75
CA ALA A 89 6.36 -8.59 -12.54
C ALA A 89 4.94 -8.96 -12.97
N SER A 90 4.82 -9.51 -14.17
CA SER A 90 3.58 -10.14 -14.65
C SER A 90 3.57 -11.60 -14.26
N LEU A 91 2.38 -12.14 -14.06
CA LEU A 91 2.17 -13.53 -13.66
C LEU A 91 0.85 -14.03 -14.23
N THR A 92 0.72 -15.34 -14.34
CA THR A 92 -0.55 -15.97 -14.70
C THR A 92 -1.52 -15.96 -13.52
N LYS A 93 -2.83 -16.07 -13.79
CA LYS A 93 -3.82 -16.26 -12.70
C LYS A 93 -3.51 -17.47 -11.83
N ALA A 94 -3.01 -18.56 -12.42
CA ALA A 94 -2.69 -19.78 -11.68
C ALA A 94 -1.52 -19.57 -10.70
N GLU A 95 -0.48 -18.85 -11.11
CA GLU A 95 0.64 -18.49 -10.22
C GLU A 95 0.20 -17.53 -9.12
N ALA A 96 -0.63 -16.55 -9.47
CA ALA A 96 -1.24 -15.63 -8.51
C ALA A 96 -2.04 -16.38 -7.44
N ALA A 97 -2.95 -17.26 -7.87
CA ALA A 97 -3.80 -18.02 -6.95
C ALA A 97 -2.99 -18.90 -5.99
N ARG A 98 -1.87 -19.47 -6.45
CA ARG A 98 -0.95 -20.22 -5.56
C ARG A 98 -0.22 -19.32 -4.59
N ARG A 99 0.25 -18.15 -5.04
CA ARG A 99 1.00 -17.20 -4.20
C ARG A 99 0.14 -16.62 -3.09
N TRP A 100 -1.11 -16.29 -3.38
CA TRP A 100 -2.04 -15.68 -2.42
C TRP A 100 -3.08 -16.68 -1.89
N ALA A 101 -2.74 -17.98 -1.85
CA ALA A 101 -3.67 -19.02 -1.41
C ALA A 101 -4.21 -18.81 0.02
N ASN A 102 -3.45 -18.14 0.88
CA ASN A 102 -3.83 -17.77 2.25
C ASN A 102 -4.34 -16.33 2.39
N GLN A 103 -4.55 -15.62 1.29
CA GLN A 103 -4.94 -14.20 1.26
C GLN A 103 -6.30 -14.08 0.55
N PRO A 104 -7.42 -14.37 1.24
CA PRO A 104 -8.73 -14.53 0.60
C PRO A 104 -9.20 -13.27 -0.14
N PHE A 105 -8.90 -12.08 0.38
CA PHE A 105 -9.22 -10.82 -0.28
C PHE A 105 -8.44 -10.61 -1.57
N LYS A 106 -7.19 -11.08 -1.64
CA LYS A 106 -6.39 -11.04 -2.88
C LYS A 106 -6.90 -12.03 -3.91
N LEU A 107 -7.34 -13.21 -3.48
CA LEU A 107 -7.99 -14.19 -4.37
C LEU A 107 -9.31 -13.64 -4.94
N ASP A 108 -10.09 -12.94 -4.10
CA ASP A 108 -11.33 -12.27 -4.53
C ASP A 108 -11.05 -11.16 -5.55
N LEU A 109 -10.02 -10.34 -5.35
CA LEU A 109 -9.59 -9.34 -6.34
C LEU A 109 -9.09 -9.99 -7.64
N LEU A 110 -8.37 -11.10 -7.53
CA LEU A 110 -7.83 -11.84 -8.69
C LEU A 110 -8.95 -12.39 -9.57
N ALA A 111 -10.10 -12.77 -9.00
CA ALA A 111 -11.25 -13.25 -9.74
C ALA A 111 -11.80 -12.20 -10.72
N ASP A 112 -11.69 -10.91 -10.38
CA ASP A 112 -12.14 -9.78 -11.20
C ASP A 112 -11.13 -9.36 -12.29
N LEU A 113 -9.90 -9.88 -12.27
CA LEU A 113 -8.88 -9.56 -13.28
C LEU A 113 -9.03 -10.46 -14.49
N GLU A 114 -8.58 -10.04 -15.66
CA GLU A 114 -8.48 -10.91 -16.84
C GLU A 114 -7.11 -11.61 -16.91
N GLU A 115 -7.02 -12.74 -17.61
CA GLU A 115 -5.73 -13.39 -17.85
C GLU A 115 -4.80 -12.44 -18.63
N GLY A 116 -3.52 -12.40 -18.26
CA GLY A 116 -2.54 -11.46 -18.83
C GLY A 116 -2.60 -10.03 -18.27
N ALA A 117 -3.60 -9.67 -17.46
CA ALA A 117 -3.66 -8.38 -16.74
C ALA A 117 -3.12 -8.46 -15.30
N VAL A 118 -2.69 -9.64 -14.86
CA VAL A 118 -2.25 -9.89 -13.48
C VAL A 118 -0.79 -9.48 -13.31
N THR A 119 -0.58 -8.53 -12.40
CA THR A 119 0.72 -7.96 -12.08
C THR A 119 0.91 -7.94 -10.56
N GLN A 120 2.17 -8.03 -10.15
CA GLN A 120 2.58 -7.91 -8.76
C GLN A 120 3.68 -6.88 -8.62
N CYS A 121 3.77 -6.29 -7.42
CA CYS A 121 4.88 -5.44 -7.02
C CYS A 121 5.60 -6.06 -5.83
N THR A 122 6.93 -6.19 -5.92
CA THR A 122 7.79 -6.64 -4.83
C THR A 122 8.69 -5.49 -4.37
N HIS A 123 8.79 -5.27 -3.06
CA HIS A 123 9.81 -4.43 -2.44
C HIS A 123 10.20 -5.04 -1.08
N ALA A 124 11.48 -4.95 -0.71
CA ALA A 124 12.00 -5.67 0.46
C ALA A 124 11.62 -7.17 0.41
N ALA A 125 11.04 -7.71 1.49
CA ALA A 125 10.48 -9.06 1.55
C ALA A 125 8.97 -9.09 1.20
N PHE A 126 8.35 -7.94 0.93
CA PHE A 126 6.92 -7.82 0.70
C PHE A 126 6.57 -7.95 -0.78
N THR A 127 5.48 -8.65 -1.09
CA THR A 127 4.95 -8.77 -2.46
C THR A 127 3.43 -8.68 -2.44
N ASP A 128 2.88 -7.83 -3.30
CA ASP A 128 1.44 -7.61 -3.38
C ASP A 128 0.91 -7.62 -4.81
N LEU A 129 -0.35 -8.01 -4.96
CA LEU A 129 -1.11 -7.91 -6.19
C LEU A 129 -1.40 -6.43 -6.47
N CYS A 130 -0.79 -5.88 -7.51
CA CYS A 130 -0.83 -4.46 -7.77
C CYS A 130 -0.63 -4.17 -9.27
N ARG A 131 -1.36 -3.18 -9.79
CA ARG A 131 -1.30 -2.74 -11.20
C ARG A 131 -0.13 -1.78 -11.51
N GLY A 132 0.65 -1.39 -10.50
CA GLY A 132 1.76 -0.44 -10.63
C GLY A 132 1.36 1.00 -10.33
N GLY A 133 2.17 1.95 -10.80
CA GLY A 133 2.09 3.34 -10.36
C GLY A 133 2.88 3.59 -9.08
N HIS A 134 4.03 2.94 -8.93
CA HIS A 134 4.95 3.17 -7.82
C HIS A 134 6.00 4.22 -8.15
N VAL A 135 6.63 4.74 -7.09
CA VAL A 135 7.94 5.40 -7.17
C VAL A 135 9.04 4.35 -7.40
N ALA A 136 10.28 4.76 -7.71
CA ALA A 136 11.33 3.81 -8.07
C ALA A 136 11.80 2.97 -6.87
N HIS A 137 11.88 3.57 -5.68
CA HIS A 137 12.27 2.88 -4.45
C HIS A 137 11.62 3.54 -3.22
N THR A 138 11.55 2.82 -2.10
CA THR A 138 10.90 3.29 -0.86
C THR A 138 11.41 4.65 -0.37
N GLY A 139 12.69 4.96 -0.58
CA GLY A 139 13.26 6.26 -0.20
C GLY A 139 12.86 7.46 -1.06
N GLU A 140 12.04 7.30 -2.11
CA GLU A 140 11.42 8.41 -2.83
C GLU A 140 10.09 8.83 -2.19
N ILE A 141 9.60 8.07 -1.21
CA ILE A 141 8.44 8.44 -0.41
C ILE A 141 8.90 9.55 0.57
N PRO A 142 8.25 10.72 0.58
CA PRO A 142 8.59 11.80 1.52
C PRO A 142 8.49 11.35 2.97
N ALA A 143 9.39 11.84 3.82
CA ALA A 143 9.32 11.63 5.26
C ALA A 143 8.14 12.38 5.93
N SER A 144 7.53 13.33 5.21
CA SER A 144 6.31 14.05 5.55
C SER A 144 5.06 13.18 5.39
N PHE A 145 4.99 12.13 6.20
CA PHE A 145 3.80 11.28 6.36
C PHE A 145 3.48 11.05 7.84
N LYS A 146 2.21 10.72 8.12
CA LYS A 146 1.71 10.36 9.44
C LYS A 146 0.53 9.40 9.34
N LEU A 147 0.45 8.38 10.19
CA LEU A 147 -0.75 7.55 10.33
C LEU A 147 -1.77 8.29 11.20
N THR A 148 -2.96 8.54 10.65
CA THR A 148 -3.91 9.51 11.23
C THR A 148 -5.03 8.86 12.02
N SER A 149 -5.59 7.75 11.54
CA SER A 149 -6.72 7.10 12.22
C SER A 149 -6.87 5.63 11.87
N ILE A 150 -7.54 4.91 12.76
CA ILE A 150 -8.04 3.54 12.55
C ILE A 150 -9.55 3.62 12.41
N ALA A 151 -10.10 3.04 11.36
CA ALA A 151 -11.55 2.97 11.12
C ALA A 151 -11.98 1.54 10.83
N GLY A 152 -13.27 1.26 11.02
CA GLY A 152 -13.89 0.04 10.50
C GLY A 152 -14.25 0.21 9.03
N ALA A 153 -13.97 -0.80 8.22
CA ALA A 153 -14.44 -0.90 6.84
C ALA A 153 -15.09 -2.25 6.62
N TYR A 154 -15.96 -2.36 5.63
CA TYR A 154 -16.47 -3.65 5.17
C TYR A 154 -15.90 -3.96 3.80
N TRP A 155 -15.51 -5.21 3.57
CA TRP A 155 -14.98 -5.63 2.27
C TRP A 155 -15.95 -5.28 1.13
N ARG A 156 -15.45 -4.65 0.06
CA ARG A 156 -16.26 -4.08 -1.04
C ARG A 156 -17.38 -3.12 -0.61
N GLY A 157 -17.27 -2.50 0.55
CA GLY A 157 -18.23 -1.52 1.05
C GLY A 157 -19.60 -2.09 1.44
N SER A 158 -19.73 -3.41 1.61
CA SER A 158 -20.99 -4.07 1.94
C SER A 158 -20.96 -4.66 3.34
N GLU A 159 -21.88 -4.24 4.22
CA GLU A 159 -22.03 -4.74 5.60
C GLU A 159 -22.24 -6.26 5.70
N LYS A 160 -22.61 -6.91 4.60
CA LYS A 160 -22.76 -8.37 4.51
C LYS A 160 -21.43 -9.10 4.43
N ASN A 161 -20.34 -8.40 4.13
CA ASN A 161 -19.01 -8.96 3.97
C ASN A 161 -18.19 -8.82 5.27
N PRO A 162 -17.05 -9.52 5.40
CA PRO A 162 -16.20 -9.40 6.58
C PRO A 162 -15.81 -7.94 6.87
N GLN A 163 -15.81 -7.61 8.17
CA GLN A 163 -15.28 -6.34 8.66
C GLN A 163 -13.75 -6.36 8.64
N LEU A 164 -13.17 -5.24 8.24
CA LEU A 164 -11.75 -4.95 8.16
C LEU A 164 -11.44 -3.73 9.02
N GLN A 165 -10.17 -3.62 9.40
CA GLN A 165 -9.60 -2.43 10.03
C GLN A 165 -8.85 -1.65 8.96
N ARG A 166 -9.28 -0.41 8.75
CA ARG A 166 -8.66 0.53 7.84
C ARG A 166 -7.70 1.42 8.60
N VAL A 167 -6.46 1.49 8.16
CA VAL A 167 -5.48 2.45 8.68
C VAL A 167 -5.31 3.56 7.66
N TYR A 168 -5.58 4.79 8.06
CA TYR A 168 -5.36 5.98 7.24
C TYR A 168 -3.97 6.56 7.48
N GLY A 169 -3.34 7.04 6.42
CA GLY A 169 -2.10 7.81 6.47
C GLY A 169 -2.23 9.08 5.63
N ALA A 170 -1.76 10.20 6.17
CA ALA A 170 -1.56 11.44 5.43
C ALA A 170 -0.16 11.47 4.82
N LEU A 171 -0.02 12.00 3.61
CA LEU A 171 1.28 12.16 2.95
C LEU A 171 1.28 13.35 2.00
N PHE A 172 2.29 14.20 2.18
CA PHE A 172 2.50 15.44 1.44
C PHE A 172 3.96 15.56 0.95
N GLU A 173 4.22 16.46 -0.01
CA GLU A 173 5.59 16.65 -0.54
C GLU A 173 6.50 17.29 0.51
N THR A 174 5.95 18.13 1.40
CA THR A 174 6.72 18.84 2.42
C THR A 174 6.17 18.66 3.84
N ALA A 175 7.04 18.92 4.83
CA ALA A 175 6.67 18.87 6.23
C ALA A 175 5.67 19.97 6.61
N GLU A 176 5.77 21.14 5.98
CA GLU A 176 4.87 22.28 6.21
C GLU A 176 3.46 21.97 5.70
N GLU A 177 3.33 21.31 4.54
CA GLU A 177 2.03 20.85 4.02
C GLU A 177 1.38 19.83 4.97
N LEU A 178 2.17 18.88 5.50
CA LEU A 178 1.68 17.92 6.49
C LEU A 178 1.24 18.62 7.78
N GLU A 179 2.06 19.51 8.33
CA GLU A 179 1.74 20.24 9.56
C GLU A 179 0.47 21.09 9.40
N ALA A 180 0.31 21.74 8.24
CA ALA A 180 -0.89 22.50 7.92
C ALA A 180 -2.14 21.61 7.87
N TYR A 181 -2.04 20.40 7.33
CA TYR A 181 -3.13 19.43 7.34
C TYR A 181 -3.46 18.94 8.75
N GLU A 182 -2.44 18.63 9.56
CA GLU A 182 -2.63 18.17 10.95
C GLU A 182 -3.33 19.21 11.82
N ARG A 183 -3.09 20.51 11.59
CA ARG A 183 -3.77 21.60 12.31
C ARG A 183 -5.26 21.72 11.98
N GLN A 184 -5.74 21.06 10.93
CA GLN A 184 -7.14 21.07 10.49
C GLN A 184 -7.93 19.83 10.94
N LEU A 185 -7.25 18.81 11.49
CA LEU A 185 -7.85 17.59 12.05
C LEU A 185 -8.37 17.83 13.47
#